data_AF-A0A2N0NE26-F1
#
_entry.id   AF-A0A2N0NE26-F1
#
_cell.length_a   1.000
_cell.length_b   1.000
_cell.length_c   1.000
_cell.angle_alpha   90.00
_cell.angle_beta   90.00
_cell.angle_gamma   90.00
#
_symmetry.space_group_name_H-M   'P 1'
#
loop_
_entity.id
_entity.type
_entity.pdbx_description
1 polymer ?
#
loop_
_entity_poly.entity_id
_entity_poly.type
_entity_poly.pdbx_seq_one_letter_code
_entity_poly.pdbx_strand_id
1 'polypeptide(L)'
;LDICREGIRPEISESEAPKCYIDLMKRCWDSNLDNRPNAAEVVKFIELFNSDENEEFIDKVEEYRIVNLLPAENSQLNTHSQAYYTSRLLNPFTTEWREGLDCAIED
;
A
#
# COMPACT_ATOMS: atom_id res chain seq x y z
N LEU A 1 17.38 6.53 10.86
CA LEU A 1 16.26 7.29 11.45
C LEU A 1 15.90 8.51 10.60
N ASP A 2 16.72 8.82 9.59
CA ASP A 2 16.62 10.06 8.81
C ASP A 2 15.38 10.09 7.90
N ILE A 3 14.96 8.93 7.38
CA ILE A 3 13.72 8.77 6.58
C ILE A 3 12.48 9.37 7.30
N CYS A 4 12.29 9.05 8.58
CA CYS A 4 11.15 9.54 9.35
C CYS A 4 11.31 11.01 9.77
N ARG A 5 12.54 11.44 10.07
CA ARG A 5 12.84 12.80 10.53
C ARG A 5 12.75 13.83 9.40
N GLU A 6 13.22 13.45 8.22
CA GLU A 6 13.23 14.31 7.02
C GLU A 6 11.89 14.27 6.28
N GLY A 7 10.93 13.46 6.73
CA GLY A 7 9.62 13.37 6.11
C GLY A 7 9.66 12.82 4.68
N ILE A 8 10.72 12.08 4.32
CA ILE A 8 10.86 11.50 2.97
C ILE A 8 9.71 10.53 2.74
N ARG A 9 8.99 10.69 1.62
CA ARG A 9 7.92 9.81 1.15
C ARG A 9 8.19 9.41 -0.30
N PRO A 10 7.86 8.18 -0.69
CA PRO A 10 7.85 7.79 -2.09
C PRO A 10 6.98 8.74 -2.92
N GLU A 11 7.48 9.12 -4.09
CA GLU A 11 6.64 9.72 -5.13
C GLU A 11 5.77 8.61 -5.72
N ILE A 12 4.47 8.88 -5.86
CA ILE A 12 3.51 7.94 -6.44
C ILE A 12 2.87 8.60 -7.64
N SER A 13 2.93 7.93 -8.79
CA SER A 13 2.25 8.38 -10.00
C SER A 13 0.75 8.07 -9.93
N GLU A 14 -0.07 8.89 -10.60
CA GLU A 14 -1.51 8.63 -10.71
C GLU A 14 -1.84 7.35 -11.51
N SER A 15 -0.86 6.78 -12.22
CA SER A 15 -1.00 5.53 -12.97
C SER A 15 -0.74 4.28 -12.11
N GLU A 16 -0.04 4.39 -10.99
CA GLU A 16 0.32 3.24 -10.13
C GLU A 16 -0.82 2.81 -9.20
N ALA A 17 -1.70 3.72 -8.82
CA ALA A 17 -2.80 3.47 -7.88
C ALA A 17 -3.98 4.42 -8.14
N PRO A 18 -5.21 4.03 -7.77
CA PRO A 18 -6.33 4.96 -7.83
C PRO A 18 -6.17 6.16 -6.93
N LYS A 19 -6.60 7.32 -7.44
CA LYS A 19 -6.45 8.61 -6.77
C LYS A 19 -7.02 8.58 -5.35
N CYS A 20 -8.14 7.91 -5.14
CA CYS A 20 -8.74 7.73 -3.81
C CYS A 20 -7.80 7.03 -2.82
N TYR A 21 -7.09 5.98 -3.26
CA TYR A 21 -6.08 5.29 -2.46
C TYR A 21 -4.81 6.11 -2.28
N ILE A 22 -4.36 6.84 -3.30
CA ILE A 22 -3.22 7.77 -3.19
C ILE A 22 -3.51 8.85 -2.13
N ASP A 23 -4.70 9.43 -2.15
CA ASP A 23 -5.11 10.47 -1.21
C ASP A 23 -5.28 9.91 0.21
N LEU A 24 -5.81 8.70 0.37
CA LEU A 24 -5.88 8.01 1.66
C LEU A 24 -4.48 7.73 2.22
N MET A 25 -3.58 7.16 1.42
CA MET A 25 -2.20 6.90 1.83
C MET A 25 -1.49 8.20 2.23
N LYS A 26 -1.74 9.32 1.51
CA LYS A 26 -1.26 10.65 1.87
C LYS A 26 -1.69 11.11 3.27
N ARG A 27 -2.92 10.80 3.67
CA ARG A 27 -3.40 11.11 5.02
C ARG A 27 -2.78 10.18 6.07
N CYS A 28 -2.66 8.89 5.78
CA CYS A 28 -2.10 7.90 6.73
C CYS A 28 -0.68 8.23 7.20
N TRP A 29 0.15 8.82 6.32
CA TRP A 29 1.53 9.15 6.63
C TRP A 29 1.82 10.67 6.76
N ASP A 30 0.77 11.46 6.97
CA ASP A 30 0.85 12.92 7.15
C ASP A 30 1.78 13.27 8.33
N SER A 31 2.53 14.36 8.22
CA SER A 31 3.43 14.81 9.29
C SER A 31 2.66 15.34 10.50
N ASN A 32 1.46 15.89 10.28
CA ASN A 32 0.55 16.26 11.35
C ASN A 32 -0.25 15.02 11.79
N LEU A 33 -0.19 14.70 13.09
CA LEU A 33 -0.91 13.57 13.68
C LEU A 33 -2.43 13.74 13.59
N ASP A 34 -2.94 14.98 13.67
CA ASP A 34 -4.37 15.26 13.64
C ASP A 34 -5.01 14.96 12.26
N ASN A 35 -4.20 14.93 11.20
CA ASN A 35 -4.65 14.60 9.86
C ASN A 35 -4.68 13.08 9.60
N ARG A 36 -4.06 12.28 10.48
CA ARG A 36 -3.96 10.84 10.28
C ARG A 36 -5.29 10.18 10.65
N PRO A 37 -5.90 9.42 9.73
CA PRO A 37 -7.10 8.68 10.06
C PRO A 37 -6.77 7.57 11.05
N ASN A 38 -7.70 7.30 11.96
CA ASN A 38 -7.66 6.07 12.75
C ASN A 38 -8.12 4.87 11.90
N ALA A 39 -7.93 3.66 12.43
CA ALA A 39 -8.26 2.43 11.71
C ALA A 39 -9.73 2.37 11.26
N ALA A 40 -10.68 2.86 12.07
CA ALA A 40 -12.10 2.86 11.71
C ALA A 40 -12.42 3.85 10.58
N GLU A 41 -11.72 4.98 10.52
CA GLU A 41 -11.84 5.93 9.40
C GLU A 41 -11.25 5.37 8.12
N VAL A 42 -10.11 4.66 8.19
CA VAL A 42 -9.52 3.96 7.05
C VAL A 42 -10.49 2.94 6.47
N VAL A 43 -11.14 2.12 7.31
CA VAL A 43 -12.16 1.16 6.86
C VAL A 43 -13.28 1.87 6.12
N LYS A 44 -13.83 2.96 6.67
CA LYS A 44 -14.89 3.74 6.01
C LYS A 44 -14.46 4.31 4.66
N PHE A 45 -13.23 4.79 4.53
CA PHE A 45 -12.71 5.27 3.25
C PHE A 45 -12.66 4.13 2.22
N ILE A 46 -12.14 2.95 2.61
CA ILE A 46 -12.05 1.79 1.72
C ILE A 46 -13.44 1.31 1.29
N GLU A 47 -14.39 1.23 2.23
CA GLU A 47 -15.79 0.87 1.93
C GLU A 47 -16.41 1.85 0.93
N LEU A 48 -16.16 3.15 1.07
CA LEU A 48 -16.65 4.16 0.14
C LEU A 48 -16.03 4.02 -1.25
N PHE A 49 -14.77 3.59 -1.34
CA PHE A 49 -14.08 3.43 -2.61
C PHE A 49 -14.54 2.19 -3.39
N ASN A 50 -15.09 1.18 -2.71
CA ASN A 50 -15.59 -0.05 -3.33
C ASN A 50 -16.98 0.11 -3.98
N SER A 51 -17.39 1.33 -4.35
CA SER A 51 -18.59 1.58 -5.16
C SER A 51 -18.37 1.23 -6.63
N ASP A 52 -19.40 0.75 -7.31
CA ASP A 52 -19.40 0.38 -8.75
C ASP A 52 -18.81 1.47 -9.68
N GLU A 53 -18.89 2.75 -9.29
CA GLU A 53 -18.31 3.88 -10.04
C GLU A 53 -16.77 3.85 -10.15
N ASN A 54 -16.07 3.11 -9.27
CA ASN A 54 -14.62 3.03 -9.27
C ASN A 54 -14.07 1.75 -9.94
N GLU A 55 -14.94 0.80 -10.31
CA GLU A 55 -14.54 -0.51 -10.87
C GLU A 55 -13.71 -0.36 -12.15
N GLU A 56 -14.19 0.44 -13.12
CA GLU A 56 -13.48 0.69 -14.39
C GLU A 56 -12.09 1.32 -14.16
N PHE A 57 -11.96 2.15 -13.14
CA PHE A 57 -10.69 2.79 -12.81
C PHE A 57 -9.71 1.79 -12.18
N ILE A 58 -10.20 0.92 -11.29
CA ILE A 58 -9.40 -0.13 -10.66
C ILE A 58 -8.83 -1.08 -11.73
N ASP A 59 -9.67 -1.47 -12.69
CA ASP A 59 -9.25 -2.35 -13.80
C ASP A 59 -8.10 -1.73 -14.63
N LYS A 60 -8.20 -0.44 -14.96
CA LYS A 60 -7.14 0.26 -15.72
C LYS A 60 -5.82 0.34 -14.96
N VAL A 61 -5.87 0.55 -13.63
CA VAL A 61 -4.65 0.53 -12.80
C VAL A 61 -4.06 -0.87 -12.75
N GLU A 62 -4.89 -1.89 -12.60
CA GLU A 62 -4.43 -3.28 -12.57
C GLU A 62 -3.78 -3.67 -13.90
N GLU A 63 -4.34 -3.26 -15.04
CA GLU A 63 -3.71 -3.43 -16.36
C GLU A 63 -2.34 -2.72 -16.41
N TYR A 64 -2.26 -1.46 -15.95
CA TYR A 64 -0.99 -0.72 -15.90
C TYR A 64 0.05 -1.45 -15.02
N ARG A 65 -0.37 -1.98 -13.86
CA ARG A 65 0.47 -2.74 -12.93
C ARG A 65 1.00 -4.02 -13.59
N ILE A 66 0.13 -4.77 -14.26
CA ILE A 66 0.47 -6.00 -14.98
C ILE A 66 1.51 -5.71 -16.07
N VAL A 67 1.29 -4.69 -16.89
CA VAL A 67 2.16 -4.37 -18.03
C VAL A 67 3.51 -3.81 -17.59
N ASN A 68 3.56 -2.98 -16.54
CA ASN A 68 4.76 -2.22 -16.19
C ASN A 68 5.57 -2.78 -15.01
N LEU A 69 4.95 -3.53 -14.10
CA LEU A 69 5.61 -4.00 -12.86
C LEU A 69 5.93 -5.50 -12.85
N LEU A 70 5.14 -6.34 -13.53
CA LEU A 70 5.42 -7.78 -13.61
C LEU A 70 6.65 -8.16 -14.47
N PRO A 71 7.03 -7.42 -15.53
CA PRO A 71 8.28 -7.73 -16.25
C PRO A 71 9.56 -7.53 -15.42
N ALA A 72 9.46 -6.92 -14.23
CA ALA A 72 10.57 -6.65 -13.33
C ALA A 72 10.86 -7.78 -12.33
N GLU A 73 10.48 -9.04 -12.63
CA GLU A 73 11.01 -10.25 -11.95
C GLU A 73 12.51 -10.45 -12.26
N ASN A 74 13.32 -9.45 -11.94
CA ASN A 74 14.75 -9.57 -11.61
C ASN A 74 15.30 -8.27 -11.04
N SER A 75 14.50 -7.49 -10.30
CA SER A 75 15.09 -6.48 -9.42
C SER A 75 15.83 -7.21 -8.31
N GLN A 76 17.14 -7.42 -8.48
CA GLN A 76 18.04 -7.62 -7.36
C GLN A 76 17.88 -6.39 -6.46
N LEU A 77 16.98 -6.51 -5.48
CA LEU A 77 16.77 -5.48 -4.49
C LEU A 77 18.05 -5.45 -3.66
N ASN A 78 18.79 -4.35 -3.79
CA ASN A 78 19.99 -4.09 -3.00
C ASN A 78 19.58 -3.99 -1.53
N THR A 79 19.59 -5.12 -0.84
CA THR A 79 19.32 -5.18 0.59
C THR A 79 20.56 -4.72 1.33
N HIS A 80 20.37 -3.88 2.34
CA HIS A 80 21.48 -3.49 3.21
C HIS A 80 22.02 -4.74 3.91
N SER A 81 23.34 -4.85 4.09
CA SER A 81 23.99 -6.04 4.66
C SER A 81 23.52 -6.38 6.08
N GLN A 82 22.93 -5.42 6.78
CA GLN A 82 22.36 -5.57 8.13
C GLN A 82 20.83 -5.72 8.14
N ALA A 83 20.18 -5.84 6.97
CA ALA A 83 18.74 -6.03 6.91
C ALA A 83 18.36 -7.39 7.51
N TYR A 84 17.51 -7.37 8.54
CA TYR A 84 16.99 -8.60 9.16
C TYR A 84 15.88 -9.24 8.31
N TYR A 85 15.06 -8.40 7.68
CA TYR A 85 14.01 -8.83 6.76
C TYR A 85 14.46 -8.56 5.32
N THR A 86 14.43 -9.60 4.49
CA THR A 86 14.63 -9.48 3.04
C THR A 86 13.27 -9.56 2.35
N SER A 87 13.11 -8.80 1.28
CA SER A 87 11.94 -8.91 0.41
C SER A 87 11.83 -10.35 -0.10
N ARG A 88 10.68 -10.99 0.08
CA ARG A 88 10.36 -12.31 -0.46
C ARG A 88 9.17 -12.18 -1.40
N LEU A 89 9.19 -12.89 -2.53
CA LEU A 89 8.03 -12.95 -3.41
C LEU A 89 6.84 -13.49 -2.62
N LEU A 90 5.76 -12.71 -2.56
CA LEU A 90 4.48 -13.18 -2.04
C LEU A 90 3.99 -14.28 -3.00
N ASN A 91 3.67 -15.46 -2.46
CA ASN A 91 3.17 -16.56 -3.28
C ASN A 91 1.84 -16.13 -3.91
N PRO A 92 1.70 -16.11 -5.25
CA PRO A 92 0.49 -15.62 -5.91
C PRO A 92 -0.78 -16.46 -5.58
N PHE A 93 -0.62 -17.62 -4.94
CA PHE A 93 -1.71 -18.48 -4.48
C PHE A 93 -2.00 -18.33 -2.98
N THR A 94 -2.19 -17.12 -2.47
CA THR A 94 -2.78 -16.91 -1.14
C THR A 94 -4.29 -16.78 -1.27
N THR A 95 -5.02 -17.88 -1.45
CA THR A 95 -6.48 -17.92 -1.34
C THR A 95 -6.98 -17.96 0.12
N GLU A 96 -6.10 -17.74 1.10
CA GLU A 96 -6.43 -17.85 2.53
C GLU A 96 -6.10 -16.56 3.29
N TRP A 97 -6.66 -15.41 2.87
CA TRP A 97 -6.66 -14.18 3.66
C TRP A 97 -7.92 -14.03 4.52
N ARG A 98 -8.42 -15.11 5.12
CA ARG A 98 -9.59 -15.04 6.03
C ARG A 98 -9.25 -15.14 7.53
N GLU A 99 -8.01 -15.44 7.90
CA GLU A 99 -7.66 -15.73 9.31
C GLU A 99 -6.50 -14.89 9.88
N GLY A 100 -6.00 -13.88 9.14
CA GLY A 100 -4.76 -13.17 9.51
C GLY A 100 -4.89 -11.83 10.25
N LEU A 101 -6.07 -11.43 10.74
CA LEU A 101 -6.28 -10.13 11.41
C LEU A 101 -6.28 -10.19 12.95
N ASP A 102 -5.95 -11.32 13.54
CA ASP A 102 -5.75 -11.43 15.00
C ASP A 102 -4.35 -10.93 15.40
N CYS A 103 -4.05 -9.67 15.11
CA CYS A 103 -3.04 -8.93 15.88
C CYS A 103 -3.77 -8.30 17.07
N ALA A 104 -3.95 -9.08 18.14
CA ALA A 104 -4.31 -8.52 19.43
C ALA A 104 -3.15 -7.65 19.91
N ILE A 105 -3.41 -6.34 20.10
CA ILE A 105 -2.57 -5.50 20.95
C ILE A 105 -3.08 -5.76 22.37
N GLU A 106 -2.36 -6.55 23.13
CA GLU A 106 -2.61 -6.69 24.58
C GLU A 106 -1.95 -5.51 25.31
N ASP A 107 -2.70 -4.91 26.25
CA ASP A 107 -2.31 -3.75 27.07
C ASP A 107 -1.07 -4.01 27.98
#